data_AF-A0A1G6E987-F1
#
_entry.id   AF-A0A1G6E987-F1
#
_cell.length_a   1.000
_cell.length_b   1.000
_cell.length_c   1.000
_cell.angle_alpha   90.00
_cell.angle_beta   90.00
_cell.angle_gamma   90.00
#
_symmetry.space_group_name_H-M   'P 1'
#
loop_
_entity.id
_entity.type
_entity.pdbx_description
1 polymer ?
#
loop_
_entity_poly.entity_id
_entity_poly.type
_entity_poly.pdbx_seq_one_letter_code
_entity_poly.pdbx_strand_id
1 'polypeptide(L)'
;MEVAFEQLSNADLVVDTVYKGGKISGKGSEVLSKLMPGCSNSGGFRKVMRKDGSGLPAYVVLYTSMQELAWPDFLDEETGIFRYYGDNRSPGKTILDTPRKGNLLLEFVFDCLNSRDGSIKDIPPFFVFKKTGCGWDVKFIGLAAPGNPKISPDKDLVAFWRTMNDERFQNYEAYFTVLDTNKAIDRRWLDALIYHHEDSLQYAPEAWKQFMVKGRNGIIPLIAKKIVQVPNKYDQLQSDNEGYECLRKIRSYYKTFPQGFEICAKDILEKTDERFQDFELTRPWRDGGRDALGYFVIGAGSKANPPLRIDCALEAKCYSESNSVGVREMSRLISRIRYRQFGVMVTTSYVDSQAYKEVVEDGHPILIITASDIARTLRHSSITSDNIDEWLISLNEADKQRINRISAYAEKLIKK
;
A
#
# COMPACT_ATOMS: atom_id res chain seq x y z
N MET A 1 -21.02 8.40 8.35
CA MET A 1 -22.48 8.58 8.17
C MET A 1 -23.06 7.28 7.62
N GLU A 2 -24.30 6.95 7.95
CA GLU A 2 -25.00 5.80 7.37
C GLU A 2 -26.33 6.24 6.75
N VAL A 3 -26.75 5.61 5.65
CA VAL A 3 -28.02 5.84 4.96
C VAL A 3 -28.79 4.53 4.90
N ALA A 4 -30.04 4.54 5.37
CA ALA A 4 -30.90 3.37 5.38
C ALA A 4 -31.35 2.94 3.97
N PHE A 5 -31.66 1.65 3.80
CA PHE A 5 -32.02 1.07 2.50
C PHE A 5 -33.23 1.76 1.84
N GLU A 6 -34.20 2.17 2.65
CA GLU A 6 -35.43 2.83 2.19
C GLU A 6 -35.20 4.26 1.67
N GLN A 7 -34.05 4.86 2.01
CA GLN A 7 -33.69 6.22 1.63
C GLN A 7 -32.75 6.29 0.42
N LEU A 8 -32.25 5.15 -0.06
CA LEU A 8 -31.20 5.09 -1.10
C LEU A 8 -31.57 5.81 -2.39
N SER A 9 -32.84 5.75 -2.82
CA SER A 9 -33.27 6.37 -4.08
C SER A 9 -33.16 7.90 -4.08
N ASN A 10 -33.14 8.52 -2.90
CA ASN A 10 -33.10 9.97 -2.73
C ASN A 10 -31.81 10.46 -2.06
N ALA A 11 -30.92 9.57 -1.66
CA ALA A 11 -29.72 9.92 -0.91
C ALA A 11 -28.61 10.45 -1.82
N ASP A 12 -28.01 11.57 -1.42
CA ASP A 12 -26.80 12.08 -2.09
C ASP A 12 -25.62 11.14 -1.90
N LEU A 13 -24.62 11.23 -2.78
CA LEU A 13 -23.37 10.47 -2.65
C LEU A 13 -22.36 11.27 -1.85
N VAL A 14 -22.08 10.83 -0.63
CA VAL A 14 -21.13 11.48 0.29
C VAL A 14 -19.98 10.52 0.58
N VAL A 15 -18.75 10.98 0.40
CA VAL A 15 -17.54 10.19 0.64
C VAL A 15 -17.57 9.56 2.05
N ASP A 16 -17.13 8.32 2.13
CA ASP A 16 -17.10 7.46 3.33
C ASP A 16 -18.46 7.14 3.98
N THR A 17 -19.56 7.53 3.35
CA THR A 17 -20.90 7.16 3.79
C THR A 17 -21.19 5.70 3.47
N VAL A 18 -21.74 5.01 4.47
CA VAL A 18 -22.19 3.62 4.34
C VAL A 18 -23.66 3.60 3.94
N TYR A 19 -23.96 3.00 2.82
CA TYR A 19 -25.31 2.80 2.30
C TYR A 19 -25.74 1.37 2.64
N LYS A 20 -26.77 1.25 3.47
CA LYS A 20 -27.17 -0.01 4.09
C LYS A 20 -27.96 -0.88 3.12
N GLY A 21 -27.67 -2.17 3.14
CA GLY A 21 -28.44 -3.19 2.44
C GLY A 21 -29.82 -3.42 3.05
N GLY A 22 -30.72 -3.97 2.24
CA GLY A 22 -32.05 -4.36 2.69
C GLY A 22 -32.01 -5.53 3.68
N LYS A 23 -33.14 -5.76 4.36
CA LYS A 23 -33.29 -6.84 5.34
C LYS A 23 -33.73 -8.17 4.74
N ILE A 24 -34.13 -8.19 3.46
CA ILE A 24 -34.57 -9.40 2.77
C ILE A 24 -33.38 -10.22 2.27
N SER A 25 -33.56 -11.52 2.04
CA SER A 25 -32.50 -12.36 1.51
C SER A 25 -32.27 -12.12 0.02
N GLY A 26 -31.04 -12.36 -0.44
CA GLY A 26 -30.67 -12.31 -1.85
C GLY A 26 -30.56 -10.89 -2.43
N LYS A 27 -30.64 -10.79 -3.77
CA LYS A 27 -30.37 -9.56 -4.53
C LYS A 27 -31.39 -8.44 -4.32
N GLY A 28 -32.53 -8.73 -3.68
CA GLY A 28 -33.52 -7.70 -3.34
C GLY A 28 -32.99 -6.66 -2.35
N SER A 29 -31.95 -6.99 -1.59
CA SER A 29 -31.28 -6.14 -0.61
C SER A 29 -30.02 -5.45 -1.14
N GLU A 30 -29.72 -5.61 -2.43
CA GLU A 30 -28.52 -5.03 -3.06
C GLU A 30 -28.66 -3.51 -3.19
N VAL A 31 -27.59 -2.79 -2.81
CA VAL A 31 -27.63 -1.33 -2.62
C VAL A 31 -27.47 -0.55 -3.92
N LEU A 32 -26.51 -0.91 -4.78
CA LEU A 32 -26.12 -0.04 -5.89
C LEU A 32 -27.21 0.10 -6.95
N SER A 33 -28.01 -0.94 -7.19
CA SER A 33 -29.17 -0.87 -8.09
C SER A 33 -30.33 0.00 -7.56
N LYS A 34 -30.34 0.33 -6.26
CA LYS A 34 -31.31 1.24 -5.63
C LYS A 34 -30.76 2.66 -5.47
N LEU A 35 -29.46 2.78 -5.21
CA LEU A 35 -28.76 4.04 -5.02
C LEU A 35 -28.45 4.75 -6.35
N MET A 36 -27.98 3.99 -7.35
CA MET A 36 -27.45 4.50 -8.62
C MET A 36 -28.44 4.22 -9.77
N PRO A 37 -29.05 5.26 -10.40
CA PRO A 37 -30.09 5.09 -11.42
C PRO A 37 -29.70 4.21 -12.62
N GLY A 38 -30.40 3.10 -12.84
CA GLY A 38 -30.13 2.20 -13.98
C GLY A 38 -28.90 1.31 -13.82
N CYS A 39 -28.25 1.32 -12.66
CA CYS A 39 -27.13 0.45 -12.36
C CYS A 39 -27.57 -1.01 -12.17
N SER A 40 -26.80 -1.96 -12.73
CA SER A 40 -27.05 -3.40 -12.52
C SER A 40 -26.82 -3.81 -11.05
N ASN A 41 -27.42 -4.91 -10.62
CA ASN A 41 -27.34 -5.42 -9.25
C ASN A 41 -26.15 -6.38 -8.98
N SER A 42 -25.17 -6.43 -9.88
CA SER A 42 -24.02 -7.34 -9.76
C SER A 42 -22.85 -6.89 -10.62
N GLY A 43 -21.66 -7.41 -10.36
CA GLY A 43 -20.44 -7.17 -11.15
C GLY A 43 -19.49 -6.12 -10.55
N GLY A 44 -18.21 -6.24 -10.89
CA GLY A 44 -17.16 -5.28 -10.52
C GLY A 44 -17.30 -3.97 -11.30
N PHE A 45 -17.26 -4.05 -12.63
CA PHE A 45 -17.66 -2.95 -13.52
C PHE A 45 -19.17 -2.98 -13.76
N ARG A 46 -19.87 -1.89 -13.43
CA ARG A 46 -21.28 -1.71 -13.74
C ARG A 46 -21.46 -0.43 -14.55
N LYS A 47 -21.59 -0.62 -15.87
CA LYS A 47 -21.75 0.46 -16.84
C LYS A 47 -23.21 0.84 -16.95
N VAL A 48 -23.50 2.13 -16.89
CA VAL A 48 -24.79 2.70 -17.28
C VAL A 48 -24.56 3.47 -18.58
N MET A 49 -25.40 3.22 -19.58
CA MET A 49 -25.23 3.78 -20.92
C MET A 49 -26.04 5.06 -21.10
N ARG A 50 -25.52 5.99 -21.89
CA ARG A 50 -26.25 7.21 -22.28
C ARG A 50 -27.51 6.85 -23.09
N LYS A 51 -28.53 7.69 -22.98
CA LYS A 51 -29.81 7.60 -23.71
C LYS A 51 -29.91 8.64 -24.84
N ASP A 52 -28.76 8.98 -25.42
CA ASP A 52 -28.59 9.90 -26.54
C ASP A 52 -28.30 9.17 -27.87
N GLY A 53 -28.25 7.84 -27.88
CA GLY A 53 -27.96 7.02 -29.06
C GLY A 53 -26.47 6.86 -29.38
N SER A 54 -25.56 7.45 -28.61
CA SER A 54 -24.10 7.39 -28.84
C SER A 54 -23.50 6.00 -28.59
N GLY A 55 -24.16 5.17 -27.78
CA GLY A 55 -23.60 3.89 -27.32
C GLY A 55 -22.45 4.06 -26.31
N LEU A 56 -22.23 5.27 -25.79
CA LEU A 56 -21.19 5.57 -24.80
C LEU A 56 -21.70 5.41 -23.35
N PRO A 57 -20.81 5.14 -22.40
CA PRO A 57 -21.17 5.10 -20.98
C PRO A 57 -21.54 6.50 -20.46
N ALA A 58 -22.64 6.57 -19.72
CA ALA A 58 -23.04 7.74 -18.95
C ALA A 58 -22.21 7.87 -17.67
N TYR A 59 -22.06 6.76 -16.94
CA TYR A 59 -21.16 6.61 -15.82
C TYR A 59 -20.82 5.13 -15.59
N VAL A 60 -19.82 4.89 -14.75
CA VAL A 60 -19.38 3.54 -14.38
C VAL A 60 -19.30 3.43 -12.87
N VAL A 61 -19.87 2.36 -12.31
CA VAL A 61 -19.60 1.99 -10.91
C VAL A 61 -18.47 0.95 -10.87
N LEU A 62 -17.45 1.23 -10.08
CA LEU A 62 -16.40 0.27 -9.71
C LEU A 62 -16.71 -0.28 -8.32
N TYR A 63 -17.04 -1.57 -8.26
CA TYR A 63 -17.26 -2.28 -7.03
C TYR A 63 -16.02 -3.11 -6.66
N THR A 64 -15.54 -2.97 -5.43
CA THR A 64 -14.42 -3.75 -4.89
C THR A 64 -14.73 -4.33 -3.52
N SER A 65 -14.20 -5.53 -3.25
CA SER A 65 -14.16 -6.11 -1.91
C SER A 65 -12.90 -5.67 -1.13
N MET A 66 -11.84 -5.24 -1.82
CA MET A 66 -10.48 -5.05 -1.30
C MET A 66 -9.91 -6.27 -0.54
N GLN A 67 -10.46 -7.46 -0.77
CA GLN A 67 -10.10 -8.69 -0.04
C GLN A 67 -9.54 -9.79 -0.95
N GLU A 68 -9.61 -9.60 -2.27
CA GLU A 68 -9.12 -10.59 -3.22
C GLU A 68 -7.59 -10.54 -3.31
N LEU A 69 -6.91 -11.52 -2.70
CA LEU A 69 -5.45 -11.58 -2.69
C LEU A 69 -4.85 -11.71 -4.10
N ALA A 70 -5.53 -12.40 -5.01
CA ALA A 70 -5.08 -12.53 -6.39
C ALA A 70 -5.16 -11.20 -7.18
N TRP A 71 -6.04 -10.30 -6.75
CA TRP A 71 -6.35 -9.01 -7.39
C TRP A 71 -6.42 -7.92 -6.32
N PRO A 72 -5.27 -7.49 -5.77
CA PRO A 72 -5.21 -6.61 -4.62
C PRO A 72 -5.50 -5.15 -5.01
N ASP A 73 -6.78 -4.89 -5.31
CA ASP A 73 -7.32 -3.53 -5.44
C ASP A 73 -6.91 -2.73 -4.20
N PHE A 74 -6.42 -1.51 -4.40
CA PHE A 74 -5.79 -0.73 -3.34
C PHE A 74 -6.10 0.74 -3.50
N LEU A 75 -6.51 1.38 -2.39
CA LEU A 75 -6.63 2.83 -2.29
C LEU A 75 -5.52 3.33 -1.38
N ASP A 76 -4.68 4.20 -1.92
CA ASP A 76 -3.75 5.00 -1.14
C ASP A 76 -4.44 6.31 -0.75
N GLU A 77 -4.94 6.37 0.48
CA GLU A 77 -5.66 7.53 1.03
C GLU A 77 -4.78 8.80 1.10
N GLU A 78 -3.45 8.65 1.18
CA GLU A 78 -2.52 9.79 1.27
C GLU A 78 -2.22 10.43 -0.08
N THR A 79 -2.45 9.69 -1.18
CA THR A 79 -2.23 10.18 -2.54
C THR A 79 -3.52 10.29 -3.36
N GLY A 80 -4.61 9.69 -2.88
CA GLY A 80 -5.88 9.53 -3.59
C GLY A 80 -5.81 8.51 -4.74
N ILE A 81 -4.70 7.79 -4.91
CA ILE A 81 -4.51 6.84 -6.00
C ILE A 81 -5.27 5.55 -5.70
N PHE A 82 -6.14 5.16 -6.62
CA PHE A 82 -6.89 3.92 -6.57
C PHE A 82 -6.45 2.96 -7.68
N ARG A 83 -5.79 1.88 -7.31
CA ARG A 83 -5.44 0.78 -8.20
C ARG A 83 -6.60 -0.22 -8.26
N TYR A 84 -7.05 -0.51 -9.48
CA TYR A 84 -8.15 -1.45 -9.75
C TYR A 84 -7.78 -2.45 -10.84
N TYR A 85 -8.09 -3.73 -10.59
CA TYR A 85 -7.79 -4.81 -11.54
C TYR A 85 -8.94 -5.08 -12.50
N GLY A 86 -8.57 -5.38 -13.75
CA GLY A 86 -9.46 -5.74 -14.84
C GLY A 86 -10.30 -6.99 -14.61
N ASP A 87 -11.26 -7.24 -15.52
CA ASP A 87 -12.23 -8.32 -15.42
C ASP A 87 -11.83 -9.63 -16.11
N ASN A 88 -10.61 -9.75 -16.64
CA ASN A 88 -10.06 -11.02 -17.11
C ASN A 88 -9.34 -11.76 -15.99
N ARG A 89 -10.07 -12.60 -15.24
CA ARG A 89 -9.56 -13.24 -14.00
C ARG A 89 -9.32 -14.75 -14.11
N SER A 90 -9.44 -15.31 -15.32
CA SER A 90 -9.26 -16.74 -15.59
C SER A 90 -8.54 -16.95 -16.92
N PRO A 91 -7.75 -18.03 -17.07
CA PRO A 91 -7.12 -18.36 -18.35
C PRO A 91 -8.12 -18.79 -19.42
N GLY A 92 -7.62 -18.94 -20.65
CA GLY A 92 -8.40 -19.40 -21.80
C GLY A 92 -9.08 -18.31 -22.63
N LYS A 93 -8.91 -17.02 -22.28
CA LYS A 93 -9.46 -15.88 -23.02
C LYS A 93 -8.42 -14.81 -23.29
N THR A 94 -8.61 -14.05 -24.36
CA THR A 94 -7.81 -12.85 -24.63
C THR A 94 -8.14 -11.78 -23.60
N ILE A 95 -7.24 -10.82 -23.40
CA ILE A 95 -7.39 -9.76 -22.39
C ILE A 95 -8.69 -8.96 -22.53
N LEU A 96 -9.24 -8.84 -23.74
CA LEU A 96 -10.49 -8.10 -24.03
C LEU A 96 -11.73 -8.99 -24.11
N ASP A 97 -11.58 -10.31 -24.16
CA ASP A 97 -12.71 -11.22 -24.19
C ASP A 97 -13.26 -11.48 -22.79
N THR A 98 -13.83 -10.43 -22.19
CA THR A 98 -14.43 -10.52 -20.86
C THR A 98 -15.95 -10.45 -20.92
N PRO A 99 -16.68 -11.16 -20.04
CA PRO A 99 -18.15 -11.25 -20.11
C PRO A 99 -18.86 -9.90 -20.02
N ARG A 100 -18.26 -8.95 -19.29
CA ARG A 100 -18.83 -7.62 -19.09
C ARG A 100 -18.06 -6.52 -19.81
N LYS A 101 -17.03 -6.87 -20.58
CA LYS A 101 -16.22 -5.93 -21.35
C LYS A 101 -15.67 -4.80 -20.46
N GLY A 102 -15.14 -5.16 -19.27
CA GLY A 102 -14.49 -4.23 -18.35
C GLY A 102 -13.12 -3.81 -18.87
N ASN A 103 -12.30 -4.76 -19.30
CA ASN A 103 -10.99 -4.49 -19.90
C ASN A 103 -11.09 -3.65 -21.18
N LEU A 104 -12.11 -3.90 -22.01
CA LEU A 104 -12.38 -3.06 -23.18
C LEU A 104 -12.76 -1.61 -22.80
N LEU A 105 -13.51 -1.43 -21.70
CA LEU A 105 -13.80 -0.09 -21.17
C LEU A 105 -12.53 0.60 -20.68
N LEU A 106 -11.62 -0.14 -20.02
CA LEU A 106 -10.35 0.40 -19.56
C LEU A 106 -9.52 0.91 -20.74
N GLU A 107 -9.29 0.09 -21.78
CA GLU A 107 -8.58 0.55 -22.97
C GLU A 107 -9.20 1.81 -23.56
N PHE A 108 -10.51 1.79 -23.81
CA PHE A 108 -11.24 2.95 -24.33
C PHE A 108 -10.99 4.23 -23.51
N VAL A 109 -11.12 4.14 -22.18
CA VAL A 109 -11.01 5.33 -21.31
C VAL A 109 -9.58 5.86 -21.22
N PHE A 110 -8.59 4.98 -21.14
CA PHE A 110 -7.18 5.39 -21.08
C PHE A 110 -6.67 5.87 -22.44
N ASP A 111 -7.18 5.33 -23.54
CA ASP A 111 -6.94 5.86 -24.89
C ASP A 111 -7.51 7.29 -25.02
N CYS A 112 -8.76 7.51 -24.59
CA CYS A 112 -9.35 8.85 -24.55
C CYS A 112 -8.54 9.83 -23.71
N LEU A 113 -8.04 9.40 -22.53
CA LEU A 113 -7.24 10.23 -21.64
C LEU A 113 -5.90 10.64 -22.27
N ASN A 114 -5.28 9.74 -23.04
CA ASN A 114 -3.97 9.94 -23.64
C ASN A 114 -4.04 10.60 -25.04
N SER A 115 -5.23 10.66 -25.63
CA SER A 115 -5.49 11.33 -26.89
C SER A 115 -5.33 12.86 -26.78
N ARG A 116 -5.14 13.53 -27.93
CA ARG A 116 -5.18 14.99 -28.05
C ARG A 116 -6.31 15.48 -28.96
N ASP A 117 -7.27 14.60 -29.27
CA ASP A 117 -8.35 14.84 -30.23
C ASP A 117 -9.66 15.33 -29.59
N GLY A 118 -9.65 15.52 -28.26
CA GLY A 118 -10.83 15.95 -27.50
C GLY A 118 -11.77 14.82 -27.08
N SER A 119 -11.41 13.56 -27.31
CA SER A 119 -12.18 12.38 -26.86
C SER A 119 -12.26 12.24 -25.34
N ILE A 120 -11.54 13.07 -24.57
CA ILE A 120 -11.68 13.18 -23.11
C ILE A 120 -13.14 13.40 -22.65
N LYS A 121 -13.95 14.09 -23.46
CA LYS A 121 -15.39 14.31 -23.19
C LYS A 121 -16.21 13.01 -23.17
N ASP A 122 -15.68 11.95 -23.77
CA ASP A 122 -16.34 10.64 -23.84
C ASP A 122 -15.98 9.75 -22.64
N ILE A 123 -15.05 10.19 -21.78
CA ILE A 123 -14.70 9.51 -20.53
C ILE A 123 -15.87 9.63 -19.53
N PRO A 124 -16.45 8.50 -19.07
CA PRO A 124 -17.48 8.53 -18.04
C PRO A 124 -16.87 8.80 -16.66
N PRO A 125 -17.62 9.42 -15.73
CA PRO A 125 -17.25 9.43 -14.31
C PRO A 125 -17.32 8.02 -13.71
N PHE A 126 -16.33 7.71 -12.86
CA PHE A 126 -16.24 6.45 -12.13
C PHE A 126 -16.64 6.65 -10.67
N PHE A 127 -17.65 5.92 -10.20
CA PHE A 127 -18.07 5.94 -8.81
C PHE A 127 -17.55 4.68 -8.10
N VAL A 128 -16.66 4.86 -7.13
CA VAL A 128 -15.99 3.75 -6.45
C VAL A 128 -16.75 3.38 -5.19
N PHE A 129 -17.11 2.11 -5.06
CA PHE A 129 -17.77 1.56 -3.88
C PHE A 129 -17.02 0.34 -3.34
N LYS A 130 -16.89 0.32 -2.02
CA LYS A 130 -16.23 -0.76 -1.28
C LYS A 130 -17.25 -1.54 -0.46
N LYS A 131 -17.16 -2.87 -0.46
CA LYS A 131 -17.92 -3.71 0.46
C LYS A 131 -17.50 -3.45 1.91
N THR A 132 -18.45 -3.30 2.84
CA THR A 132 -18.11 -3.06 4.26
C THR A 132 -17.82 -4.33 5.04
N GLY A 133 -18.34 -5.48 4.60
CA GLY A 133 -18.30 -6.76 5.30
C GLY A 133 -19.63 -7.16 5.96
N CYS A 134 -20.57 -6.23 6.10
CA CYS A 134 -21.89 -6.49 6.68
C CYS A 134 -22.96 -6.61 5.57
N GLY A 135 -23.46 -7.82 5.31
CA GLY A 135 -24.54 -8.04 4.35
C GLY A 135 -24.26 -7.45 2.97
N TRP A 136 -25.17 -6.61 2.48
CA TRP A 136 -25.08 -5.89 1.20
C TRP A 136 -24.63 -4.43 1.35
N ASP A 137 -24.22 -4.02 2.54
CA ASP A 137 -23.77 -2.66 2.81
C ASP A 137 -22.54 -2.32 1.94
N VAL A 138 -22.56 -1.12 1.35
CA VAL A 138 -21.45 -0.58 0.58
C VAL A 138 -21.07 0.79 1.11
N LYS A 139 -19.77 1.08 1.12
CA LYS A 139 -19.24 2.41 1.40
C LYS A 139 -18.92 3.11 0.09
N PHE A 140 -19.37 4.34 -0.08
CA PHE A 140 -18.94 5.17 -1.20
C PHE A 140 -17.54 5.72 -0.93
N ILE A 141 -16.56 5.31 -1.73
CA ILE A 141 -15.17 5.77 -1.60
C ILE A 141 -15.00 7.14 -2.25
N GLY A 142 -15.68 7.39 -3.37
CA GLY A 142 -15.66 8.69 -4.03
C GLY A 142 -15.86 8.61 -5.54
N LEU A 143 -15.87 9.80 -6.14
CA LEU A 143 -15.80 9.99 -7.58
C LEU A 143 -14.34 9.87 -8.01
N ALA A 144 -14.06 9.12 -9.06
CA ALA A 144 -12.72 8.88 -9.58
C ALA A 144 -12.59 9.26 -11.05
N ALA A 145 -11.41 9.77 -11.42
CA ALA A 145 -10.97 9.99 -12.79
C ALA A 145 -9.86 8.98 -13.15
N PRO A 146 -9.74 8.56 -14.42
CA PRO A 146 -8.61 7.73 -14.86
C PRO A 146 -7.30 8.51 -14.82
N GLY A 147 -6.21 7.82 -14.48
CA GLY A 147 -4.86 8.37 -14.39
C GLY A 147 -4.59 9.17 -13.12
N ASN A 148 -3.37 9.67 -13.01
CA ASN A 148 -2.92 10.56 -11.93
C ASN A 148 -1.78 11.45 -12.46
N PRO A 149 -1.67 12.73 -12.07
CA PRO A 149 -0.61 13.63 -12.53
C PRO A 149 0.81 13.17 -12.12
N LYS A 150 0.93 12.32 -11.11
CA LYS A 150 2.21 11.74 -10.65
C LYS A 150 2.56 10.41 -11.31
N ILE A 151 1.66 9.84 -12.12
CA ILE A 151 1.87 8.57 -12.84
C ILE A 151 2.13 8.89 -14.31
N SER A 152 3.16 8.27 -14.89
CA SER A 152 3.46 8.39 -16.31
C SER A 152 2.31 7.85 -17.17
N PRO A 153 1.97 8.45 -18.32
CA PRO A 153 0.98 7.90 -19.25
C PRO A 153 1.16 6.41 -19.57
N ASP A 154 2.40 5.94 -19.70
CA ASP A 154 2.66 4.52 -20.03
C ASP A 154 2.46 3.56 -18.84
N LYS A 155 2.08 4.07 -17.67
CA LYS A 155 1.97 3.33 -16.40
C LYS A 155 0.59 3.40 -15.76
N ASP A 156 -0.36 4.11 -16.36
CA ASP A 156 -1.69 4.26 -15.77
C ASP A 156 -2.67 3.15 -16.17
N LEU A 157 -2.40 2.45 -17.28
CA LEU A 157 -2.99 1.16 -17.64
C LEU A 157 -1.91 0.18 -18.08
N VAL A 158 -1.67 -0.87 -17.28
CA VAL A 158 -0.60 -1.84 -17.53
C VAL A 158 -1.18 -3.24 -17.73
N ALA A 159 -0.86 -3.87 -18.85
CA ALA A 159 -1.10 -5.30 -19.06
C ALA A 159 -0.02 -6.12 -18.34
N PHE A 160 -0.43 -7.07 -17.51
CA PHE A 160 0.49 -7.96 -16.81
C PHE A 160 0.06 -9.42 -16.93
N TRP A 161 1.02 -10.32 -16.78
CA TRP A 161 0.79 -11.77 -16.83
C TRP A 161 0.53 -12.33 -15.43
N ARG A 162 -0.44 -13.24 -15.33
CA ARG A 162 -0.66 -14.12 -14.18
C ARG A 162 -0.60 -15.58 -14.61
N THR A 163 -0.30 -16.44 -13.66
CA THR A 163 -0.37 -17.89 -13.81
C THR A 163 -1.39 -18.43 -12.82
N MET A 164 -2.33 -19.23 -13.29
CA MET A 164 -3.30 -19.95 -12.47
C MET A 164 -3.48 -21.34 -13.06
N ASN A 165 -3.37 -22.39 -12.23
CA ASN A 165 -3.44 -23.79 -12.67
C ASN A 165 -2.47 -24.09 -13.85
N ASP A 166 -1.22 -23.61 -13.76
CA ASP A 166 -0.17 -23.74 -14.78
C ASP A 166 -0.45 -23.06 -16.14
N GLU A 167 -1.58 -22.37 -16.27
CA GLU A 167 -1.91 -21.60 -17.46
C GLU A 167 -1.67 -20.11 -17.25
N ARG A 168 -1.09 -19.46 -18.28
CA ARG A 168 -0.80 -18.03 -18.28
C ARG A 168 -1.90 -17.24 -18.97
N PHE A 169 -2.27 -16.11 -18.40
CA PHE A 169 -3.22 -15.17 -19.00
C PHE A 169 -2.88 -13.74 -18.62
N GLN A 170 -3.39 -12.78 -19.40
CA GLN A 170 -3.15 -11.36 -19.18
C GLN A 170 -4.38 -10.69 -18.56
N ASN A 171 -4.15 -9.73 -17.67
CA ASN A 171 -5.18 -8.83 -17.17
C ASN A 171 -4.62 -7.39 -17.10
N TYR A 172 -5.51 -6.43 -16.88
CA TYR A 172 -5.15 -5.03 -16.70
C TYR A 172 -5.02 -4.64 -15.23
N GLU A 173 -4.03 -3.80 -14.95
CA GLU A 173 -3.89 -3.01 -13.74
C GLU A 173 -4.12 -1.55 -14.12
N ALA A 174 -5.20 -0.97 -13.62
CA ALA A 174 -5.61 0.40 -13.94
C ALA A 174 -5.47 1.31 -12.72
N TYR A 175 -4.96 2.52 -12.96
CA TYR A 175 -4.76 3.54 -11.93
C TYR A 175 -5.75 4.69 -12.13
N PHE A 176 -6.62 4.85 -11.15
CA PHE A 176 -7.55 5.97 -11.03
C PHE A 176 -7.09 6.90 -9.91
N THR A 177 -7.65 8.10 -9.87
CA THR A 177 -7.53 9.02 -8.75
C THR A 177 -8.89 9.38 -8.22
N VAL A 178 -9.13 9.14 -6.93
CA VAL A 178 -10.31 9.62 -6.22
C VAL A 178 -10.20 11.14 -6.09
N LEU A 179 -11.21 11.86 -6.58
CA LEU A 179 -11.21 13.30 -6.68
C LEU A 179 -11.68 13.96 -5.38
N ASP A 180 -11.07 15.09 -5.04
CA ASP A 180 -11.56 15.95 -3.97
C ASP A 180 -12.78 16.74 -4.43
N THR A 181 -13.98 16.24 -4.15
CA THR A 181 -15.22 16.90 -4.53
C THR A 181 -15.66 17.98 -3.55
N ASN A 182 -15.06 18.08 -2.36
CA ASN A 182 -15.40 19.00 -1.25
C ASN A 182 -16.87 18.99 -0.74
N LYS A 183 -17.80 18.42 -1.50
CA LYS A 183 -19.24 18.34 -1.27
C LYS A 183 -19.78 17.00 -1.76
N ALA A 184 -21.00 16.69 -1.33
CA ALA A 184 -21.78 15.58 -1.85
C ALA A 184 -21.96 15.70 -3.37
N ILE A 185 -22.01 14.56 -4.07
CA ILE A 185 -22.35 14.53 -5.49
C ILE A 185 -23.84 14.79 -5.64
N ASP A 186 -24.18 15.81 -6.44
CA ASP A 186 -25.57 16.14 -6.77
C ASP A 186 -26.21 15.01 -7.59
N ARG A 187 -27.32 14.44 -7.10
CA ARG A 187 -28.03 13.36 -7.80
C ARG A 187 -28.52 13.76 -9.19
N ARG A 188 -28.85 15.05 -9.40
CA ARG A 188 -29.27 15.56 -10.71
C ARG A 188 -28.19 15.35 -11.77
N TRP A 189 -26.93 15.27 -11.36
CA TRP A 189 -25.84 14.95 -12.27
C TRP A 189 -25.95 13.52 -12.82
N LEU A 190 -26.37 12.54 -12.02
CA LEU A 190 -26.52 11.15 -12.48
C LEU A 190 -27.58 11.05 -13.58
N ASP A 191 -28.74 11.69 -13.38
CA ASP A 191 -29.80 11.70 -14.38
C ASP A 191 -29.37 12.49 -15.62
N ALA A 192 -28.69 13.63 -15.45
CA ALA A 192 -28.16 14.40 -16.57
C ALA A 192 -27.13 13.62 -17.38
N LEU A 193 -26.24 12.84 -16.75
CA LEU A 193 -25.29 11.97 -17.45
C LEU A 193 -25.99 10.92 -18.33
N ILE A 194 -27.16 10.40 -17.89
CA ILE A 194 -27.92 9.39 -18.63
C ILE A 194 -28.72 10.03 -19.77
N TYR A 195 -29.47 11.10 -19.50
CA TYR A 195 -30.51 11.61 -20.41
C TYR A 195 -30.15 12.94 -21.09
N HIS A 196 -29.25 13.74 -20.52
CA HIS A 196 -28.92 15.11 -20.95
C HIS A 196 -27.40 15.35 -20.92
N HIS A 197 -26.64 14.46 -21.57
CA HIS A 197 -25.18 14.41 -21.39
C HIS A 197 -24.48 15.74 -21.73
N GLU A 198 -24.90 16.41 -22.81
CA GLU A 198 -24.32 17.69 -23.24
C GLU A 198 -24.42 18.78 -22.15
N ASP A 199 -25.51 18.77 -21.38
CA ASP A 199 -25.76 19.74 -20.30
C ASP A 199 -25.35 19.22 -18.92
N SER A 200 -24.79 18.00 -18.83
CA SER A 200 -24.52 17.34 -17.54
C SER A 200 -23.47 18.06 -16.71
N LEU A 201 -22.52 18.77 -17.35
CA LEU A 201 -21.46 19.49 -16.65
C LEU A 201 -21.99 20.56 -15.70
N GLN A 202 -23.19 21.12 -15.90
CA GLN A 202 -23.74 22.13 -14.99
C GLN A 202 -23.88 21.61 -13.55
N TYR A 203 -24.17 20.30 -13.39
CA TYR A 203 -24.35 19.64 -12.09
C TYR A 203 -23.09 18.89 -11.61
N ALA A 204 -22.04 18.82 -12.44
CA ALA A 204 -20.82 18.10 -12.11
C ALA A 204 -20.03 18.80 -10.97
N PRO A 205 -19.35 18.04 -10.10
CA PRO A 205 -18.41 18.59 -9.14
C PRO A 205 -17.29 19.38 -9.82
N GLU A 206 -16.76 20.41 -9.15
CA GLU A 206 -15.72 21.26 -9.70
C GLU A 206 -14.45 20.47 -10.08
N ALA A 207 -14.06 19.49 -9.26
CA ALA A 207 -12.93 18.62 -9.58
C ALA A 207 -13.12 17.83 -10.88
N TRP A 208 -14.36 17.40 -11.19
CA TRP A 208 -14.65 16.73 -12.46
C TRP A 208 -14.57 17.70 -13.64
N LYS A 209 -15.07 18.94 -13.48
CA LYS A 209 -14.96 20.00 -14.49
C LYS A 209 -13.50 20.32 -14.82
N GLN A 210 -12.65 20.44 -13.79
CA GLN A 210 -11.22 20.67 -13.97
C GLN A 210 -10.55 19.52 -14.74
N PHE A 211 -10.89 18.27 -14.41
CA PHE A 211 -10.42 17.10 -15.15
C PHE A 211 -10.85 17.13 -16.63
N MET A 212 -12.12 17.45 -16.93
CA MET A 212 -12.61 17.54 -18.31
C MET A 212 -11.90 18.61 -19.14
N VAL A 213 -11.51 19.73 -18.53
CA VAL A 213 -10.85 20.85 -19.23
C VAL A 213 -9.34 20.61 -19.41
N LYS A 214 -8.66 20.09 -18.38
CA LYS A 214 -7.18 20.02 -18.35
C LYS A 214 -6.63 18.60 -18.46
N GLY A 215 -7.49 17.59 -18.63
CA GLY A 215 -7.11 16.18 -18.62
C GLY A 215 -6.40 15.77 -17.34
N ARG A 216 -5.38 14.93 -17.49
CA ARG A 216 -4.57 14.43 -16.36
C ARG A 216 -4.06 15.54 -15.44
N ASN A 217 -3.72 16.70 -15.99
CA ASN A 217 -3.21 17.85 -15.22
C ASN A 217 -4.30 18.61 -14.44
N GLY A 218 -5.58 18.32 -14.70
CA GLY A 218 -6.73 18.86 -13.97
C GLY A 218 -7.18 18.02 -12.78
N ILE A 219 -6.56 16.85 -12.56
CA ILE A 219 -6.93 15.94 -11.47
C ILE A 219 -6.50 16.55 -10.13
N ILE A 220 -7.47 16.76 -9.25
CA ILE A 220 -7.27 17.20 -7.87
C ILE A 220 -7.60 16.01 -6.96
N PRO A 221 -6.60 15.32 -6.38
CA PRO A 221 -6.82 14.13 -5.57
C PRO A 221 -7.43 14.46 -4.20
N LEU A 222 -8.33 13.59 -3.73
CA LEU A 222 -8.75 13.56 -2.33
C LEU A 222 -7.60 12.97 -1.50
N ILE A 223 -6.93 13.84 -0.74
CA ILE A 223 -5.82 13.46 0.14
C ILE A 223 -6.30 13.49 1.59
N ALA A 224 -6.27 12.33 2.24
CA ALA A 224 -6.45 12.19 3.67
C ALA A 224 -5.12 11.79 4.30
N LYS A 225 -4.39 12.76 4.85
CA LYS A 225 -3.17 12.46 5.62
C LYS A 225 -3.56 11.55 6.78
N LYS A 226 -2.93 10.39 6.90
CA LYS A 226 -3.15 9.54 8.08
C LYS A 226 -2.62 10.29 9.29
N ILE A 227 -3.45 10.38 10.33
CA ILE A 227 -2.94 10.74 11.65
C ILE A 227 -2.03 9.58 12.04
N VAL A 228 -0.74 9.86 12.32
CA VAL A 228 0.19 8.84 12.80
C VAL A 228 -0.37 8.30 14.12
N GLN A 229 -1.03 7.15 14.07
CA GLN A 229 -1.52 6.50 15.27
C GLN A 229 -0.33 5.82 15.95
N VAL A 230 -0.08 6.18 17.20
CA VAL A 230 0.90 5.50 18.03
C VAL A 230 0.39 4.06 18.23
N PRO A 231 1.07 3.04 17.69
CA PRO A 231 0.59 1.67 17.74
C PRO A 231 0.63 1.15 19.18
N ASN A 232 -0.42 0.43 19.59
CA ASN A 232 -0.45 -0.14 20.93
C ASN A 232 0.46 -1.38 21.02
N LYS A 233 0.68 -1.89 22.24
CA LYS A 233 1.49 -3.08 22.49
C LYS A 233 1.02 -4.29 21.68
N TYR A 234 -0.29 -4.50 21.59
CA TYR A 234 -0.87 -5.64 20.90
C TYR A 234 -0.56 -5.59 19.40
N ASP A 235 -0.73 -4.43 18.77
CA ASP A 235 -0.47 -4.24 17.34
C ASP A 235 1.00 -4.52 16.99
N GLN A 236 1.93 -4.04 17.82
CA GLN A 236 3.38 -4.21 17.61
C GLN A 236 3.84 -5.66 17.83
N LEU A 237 3.12 -6.45 18.65
CA LEU A 237 3.42 -7.85 18.92
C LEU A 237 2.64 -8.84 18.04
N GLN A 238 1.70 -8.36 17.23
CA GLN A 238 0.81 -9.22 16.47
C GLN A 238 1.58 -10.02 15.40
N SER A 239 1.54 -11.36 15.50
CA SER A 239 2.05 -12.28 14.50
C SER A 239 1.16 -13.52 14.40
N ASP A 240 1.26 -14.25 13.29
CA ASP A 240 0.70 -15.61 13.19
C ASP A 240 1.51 -16.59 14.07
N ASN A 241 1.01 -17.82 14.21
CA ASN A 241 1.66 -18.84 15.03
C ASN A 241 3.10 -19.12 14.55
N GLU A 242 3.31 -19.07 13.23
CA GLU A 242 4.62 -19.27 12.63
C GLU A 242 5.61 -18.17 13.03
N GLY A 243 5.21 -16.91 12.85
CA GLY A 243 6.01 -15.75 13.25
C GLY A 243 6.30 -15.73 14.74
N TYR A 244 5.32 -16.13 15.55
CA TYR A 244 5.49 -16.26 17.00
C TYR A 244 6.57 -17.30 17.36
N GLU A 245 6.52 -18.49 16.76
CA GLU A 245 7.52 -19.52 16.98
C GLU A 245 8.93 -19.11 16.51
N CYS A 246 9.02 -18.41 15.37
CA CYS A 246 10.26 -17.83 14.88
C CYS A 246 10.85 -16.83 15.88
N LEU A 247 10.06 -15.86 16.34
CA LEU A 247 10.48 -14.88 17.34
C LEU A 247 10.90 -15.55 18.66
N ARG A 248 10.18 -16.59 19.09
CA ARG A 248 10.53 -17.37 20.28
C ARG A 248 11.90 -18.04 20.12
N LYS A 249 12.20 -18.63 18.97
CA LYS A 249 13.50 -19.25 18.67
C LYS A 249 14.62 -18.20 18.65
N ILE A 250 14.43 -17.05 18.00
CA ILE A 250 15.40 -15.93 18.01
C ILE A 250 15.71 -15.50 19.45
N ARG A 251 14.68 -15.23 20.25
CA ARG A 251 14.86 -14.79 21.65
C ARG A 251 15.58 -15.86 22.49
N SER A 252 15.28 -17.13 22.26
CA SER A 252 15.96 -18.24 22.95
C SER A 252 17.43 -18.33 22.55
N TYR A 253 17.74 -18.17 21.26
CA TYR A 253 19.09 -18.26 20.71
C TYR A 253 20.02 -17.19 21.30
N TYR A 254 19.54 -15.94 21.40
CA TYR A 254 20.33 -14.81 21.90
C TYR A 254 20.20 -14.58 23.41
N LYS A 255 19.54 -15.48 24.16
CA LYS A 255 19.28 -15.30 25.60
C LYS A 255 20.55 -15.11 26.44
N THR A 256 21.61 -15.85 26.13
CA THR A 256 22.89 -15.82 26.86
C THR A 256 23.81 -14.69 26.40
N PHE A 257 23.66 -14.24 25.15
CA PHE A 257 24.45 -13.15 24.57
C PHE A 257 23.55 -12.22 23.73
N PRO A 258 22.78 -11.32 24.39
CA PRO A 258 21.82 -10.45 23.71
C PRO A 258 22.46 -9.52 22.67
N GLN A 259 23.72 -9.12 22.87
CA GLN A 259 24.46 -8.29 21.93
C GLN A 259 24.70 -8.99 20.58
N GLY A 260 24.68 -10.34 20.55
CA GLY A 260 24.78 -11.10 19.30
C GLY A 260 23.58 -10.88 18.37
N PHE A 261 22.45 -10.42 18.90
CA PHE A 261 21.24 -10.17 18.12
C PHE A 261 21.45 -9.07 17.06
N GLU A 262 22.42 -8.18 17.22
CA GLU A 262 22.70 -7.12 16.23
C GLU A 262 23.01 -7.68 14.84
N ILE A 263 23.65 -8.85 14.74
CA ILE A 263 23.91 -9.54 13.46
C ILE A 263 22.59 -9.96 12.81
N CYS A 264 21.69 -10.54 13.61
CA CYS A 264 20.36 -10.95 13.16
C CYS A 264 19.49 -9.75 12.78
N ALA A 265 19.50 -8.68 13.58
CA ALA A 265 18.77 -7.45 13.31
C ALA A 265 19.23 -6.79 12.00
N LYS A 266 20.54 -6.79 11.74
CA LYS A 266 21.10 -6.32 10.47
C LYS A 266 20.54 -7.13 9.29
N ASP A 267 20.61 -8.46 9.34
CA ASP A 267 20.14 -9.32 8.24
C ASP A 267 18.63 -9.15 8.00
N ILE A 268 17.83 -9.02 9.07
CA ILE A 268 16.41 -8.70 8.98
C ILE A 268 16.17 -7.33 8.32
N LEU A 269 16.96 -6.32 8.66
CA LEU A 269 16.85 -4.99 8.06
C LEU A 269 17.13 -5.03 6.55
N GLU A 270 18.22 -5.69 6.14
CA GLU A 270 18.58 -5.86 4.73
C GLU A 270 17.52 -6.67 3.95
N LYS A 271 16.80 -7.59 4.61
CA LYS A 271 15.64 -8.31 4.03
C LYS A 271 14.36 -7.48 3.96
N THR A 272 14.26 -6.41 4.76
CA THR A 272 13.11 -5.51 4.74
C THR A 272 13.12 -4.64 3.48
N ASP A 273 14.30 -4.17 3.07
CA ASP A 273 14.49 -3.39 1.84
C ASP A 273 15.94 -3.52 1.34
N GLU A 274 16.13 -3.88 0.07
CA GLU A 274 17.43 -4.08 -0.58
C GLU A 274 18.32 -2.81 -0.66
N ARG A 275 17.73 -1.64 -0.38
CA ARG A 275 18.45 -0.36 -0.32
C ARG A 275 19.23 -0.17 0.96
N PHE A 276 18.98 -0.98 2.00
CA PHE A 276 19.84 -1.06 3.17
C PHE A 276 21.12 -1.83 2.83
N GLN A 277 22.27 -1.16 2.90
CA GLN A 277 23.54 -1.71 2.43
C GLN A 277 24.71 -1.35 3.35
N ASP A 278 25.80 -2.10 3.21
CA ASP A 278 27.12 -1.81 3.79
C ASP A 278 27.10 -1.60 5.32
N PHE A 279 26.29 -2.38 6.05
CA PHE A 279 26.27 -2.30 7.52
C PHE A 279 27.54 -2.91 8.16
N GLU A 280 28.24 -2.09 8.93
CA GLU A 280 29.40 -2.45 9.74
C GLU A 280 29.04 -2.44 11.23
N LEU A 281 29.29 -3.56 11.89
CA LEU A 281 29.23 -3.64 13.35
C LEU A 281 30.53 -3.03 13.90
N THR A 282 30.40 -1.93 14.62
CA THR A 282 31.52 -1.27 15.31
C THR A 282 32.10 -2.16 16.41
N ARG A 283 33.31 -1.81 16.85
CA ARG A 283 34.01 -2.56 17.90
C ARG A 283 33.23 -2.52 19.22
N PRO A 284 33.32 -3.58 20.05
CA PRO A 284 32.70 -3.58 21.38
C PRO A 284 33.18 -2.39 22.22
N TRP A 285 32.27 -1.59 22.76
CA TRP A 285 32.60 -0.60 23.79
C TRP A 285 32.95 -1.28 25.13
N ARG A 286 33.42 -0.51 26.13
CA ARG A 286 33.80 -0.99 27.49
C ARG A 286 32.70 -1.80 28.20
N ASP A 287 31.45 -1.62 27.80
CA ASP A 287 30.21 -2.23 28.29
C ASP A 287 29.68 -3.37 27.38
N GLY A 288 30.42 -3.74 26.33
CA GLY A 288 30.16 -4.92 25.50
C GLY A 288 29.13 -4.75 24.38
N GLY A 289 28.49 -3.57 24.25
CA GLY A 289 27.60 -3.25 23.14
C GLY A 289 28.36 -2.92 21.85
N ARG A 290 27.76 -3.24 20.70
CA ARG A 290 28.25 -2.80 19.38
C ARG A 290 27.22 -1.82 18.80
N ASP A 291 27.68 -0.94 17.92
CA ASP A 291 26.83 -0.03 17.15
C ASP A 291 26.92 -0.45 15.68
N ALA A 292 25.79 -0.61 14.99
CA ALA A 292 25.80 -0.84 13.54
C ALA A 292 25.61 0.49 12.80
N LEU A 293 26.54 0.81 11.90
CA LEU A 293 26.42 1.92 10.96
C LEU A 293 26.30 1.34 9.56
N GLY A 294 25.34 1.83 8.77
CA GLY A 294 25.14 1.42 7.40
C GLY A 294 24.55 2.53 6.56
N TYR A 295 24.14 2.21 5.34
CA TYR A 295 23.64 3.20 4.39
C TYR A 295 22.28 2.79 3.84
N PHE A 296 21.45 3.78 3.59
CA PHE A 296 20.29 3.65 2.71
C PHE A 296 20.60 4.28 1.36
N VAL A 297 20.47 3.49 0.30
CA VAL A 297 20.95 3.85 -1.03
C VAL A 297 19.80 4.24 -1.95
N ILE A 298 19.82 5.47 -2.45
CA ILE A 298 18.83 6.02 -3.37
C ILE A 298 19.50 6.28 -4.71
N GLY A 299 19.17 5.48 -5.72
CA GLY A 299 19.69 5.61 -7.08
C GLY A 299 18.57 5.81 -8.11
N ALA A 300 18.86 6.55 -9.19
CA ALA A 300 17.95 6.71 -10.32
C ALA A 300 17.98 5.52 -11.32
N GLY A 301 18.67 4.43 -10.97
CA GLY A 301 18.89 3.26 -11.85
C GLY A 301 19.82 3.52 -13.05
N SER A 302 20.26 4.76 -13.27
CA SER A 302 21.18 5.12 -14.35
C SER A 302 22.61 4.67 -14.03
N LYS A 303 23.32 4.10 -15.01
CA LYS A 303 24.74 3.71 -14.84
C LYS A 303 25.71 4.90 -14.76
N ALA A 304 25.29 6.09 -15.18
CA ALA A 304 26.16 7.26 -15.30
C ALA A 304 26.38 8.00 -13.96
N ASN A 305 25.40 7.97 -13.06
CA ASN A 305 25.43 8.76 -11.82
C ASN A 305 25.55 7.85 -10.59
N PRO A 306 26.43 8.17 -9.64
CA PRO A 306 26.51 7.41 -8.39
C PRO A 306 25.22 7.58 -7.57
N PRO A 307 24.79 6.54 -6.84
CA PRO A 307 23.62 6.64 -5.98
C PRO A 307 23.91 7.51 -4.75
N LEU A 308 22.88 8.19 -4.24
CA LEU A 308 22.93 8.89 -2.97
C LEU A 308 22.97 7.87 -1.83
N ARG A 309 23.93 8.00 -0.93
CA ARG A 309 24.04 7.20 0.29
C ARG A 309 23.67 8.07 1.48
N ILE A 310 22.68 7.64 2.26
CA ILE A 310 22.26 8.30 3.50
C ILE A 310 22.69 7.41 4.66
N ASP A 311 23.52 7.92 5.56
CA ASP A 311 23.98 7.13 6.70
C ASP A 311 22.82 6.86 7.67
N CYS A 312 22.81 5.67 8.25
CA CYS A 312 21.88 5.31 9.31
C CYS A 312 22.55 4.55 10.45
N ALA A 313 22.04 4.80 11.66
CA ALA A 313 22.47 4.13 12.88
C ALA A 313 21.44 3.06 13.29
N LEU A 314 21.89 1.83 13.47
CA LEU A 314 21.04 0.72 13.91
C LEU A 314 21.23 0.46 15.41
N GLU A 315 20.11 0.45 16.14
CA GLU A 315 20.03 0.00 17.53
C GLU A 315 19.13 -1.25 17.58
N ALA A 316 19.65 -2.36 18.09
CA ALA A 316 18.93 -3.63 18.16
C ALA A 316 18.69 -4.07 19.60
N LYS A 317 17.45 -4.51 19.91
CA LYS A 317 17.05 -5.01 21.24
C LYS A 317 16.33 -6.35 21.15
N CYS A 318 16.99 -7.41 21.62
CA CYS A 318 16.38 -8.72 21.77
C CYS A 318 15.61 -8.81 23.10
N TYR A 319 14.40 -8.27 23.15
CA TYR A 319 13.56 -8.25 24.36
C TYR A 319 12.42 -9.27 24.29
N SER A 320 11.88 -9.63 25.46
CA SER A 320 10.66 -10.43 25.58
C SER A 320 9.42 -9.58 25.36
N GLU A 321 8.28 -10.21 25.09
CA GLU A 321 6.96 -9.56 24.94
C GLU A 321 6.48 -8.83 26.19
N SER A 322 7.08 -9.12 27.34
CA SER A 322 6.82 -8.41 28.60
C SER A 322 7.64 -7.12 28.74
N ASN A 323 8.71 -6.94 27.97
CA ASN A 323 9.65 -5.84 28.13
C ASN A 323 9.67 -4.94 26.88
N SER A 324 9.33 -3.67 27.04
CA SER A 324 9.35 -2.70 25.94
C SER A 324 10.73 -2.08 25.74
N VAL A 325 10.95 -1.55 24.54
CA VAL A 325 11.98 -0.54 24.30
C VAL A 325 11.48 0.79 24.87
N GLY A 326 12.27 1.38 25.76
CA GLY A 326 11.94 2.56 26.53
C GLY A 326 12.45 3.86 25.92
N VAL A 327 12.09 4.99 26.55
CA VAL A 327 12.68 6.31 26.29
C VAL A 327 14.20 6.25 26.35
N ARG A 328 14.79 5.52 27.31
CA ARG A 328 16.25 5.43 27.46
C ARG A 328 16.96 4.90 26.21
N GLU A 329 16.46 3.79 25.65
CA GLU A 329 17.02 3.20 24.44
C GLU A 329 16.78 4.10 23.22
N MET A 330 15.61 4.72 23.13
CA MET A 330 15.28 5.65 22.04
C MET A 330 16.13 6.92 22.10
N SER A 331 16.27 7.58 23.25
CA SER A 331 17.14 8.75 23.43
C SER A 331 18.61 8.43 23.12
N ARG A 332 19.07 7.21 23.46
CA ARG A 332 20.40 6.74 23.07
C ARG A 332 20.55 6.72 21.54
N LEU A 333 19.57 6.15 20.83
CA LEU A 333 19.57 6.14 19.36
C LEU A 333 19.50 7.57 18.79
N ILE A 334 18.58 8.41 19.29
CA ILE A 334 18.44 9.82 18.87
C ILE A 334 19.76 10.58 19.00
N SER A 335 20.45 10.41 20.13
CA SER A 335 21.74 11.11 20.38
C SER A 335 22.84 10.78 19.38
N ARG A 336 22.71 9.66 18.65
CA ARG A 336 23.70 9.16 17.68
C ARG A 336 23.41 9.62 16.27
N ILE A 337 22.16 9.99 15.98
CA ILE A 337 21.75 10.48 14.66
C ILE A 337 22.33 11.88 14.48
N ARG A 338 23.28 12.03 13.54
CA ARG A 338 23.83 13.34 13.18
C ARG A 338 22.98 14.02 12.10
N TYR A 339 23.34 15.26 11.76
CA TYR A 339 22.66 16.03 10.72
C TYR A 339 22.59 15.25 9.39
N ARG A 340 21.37 15.06 8.86
CA ARG A 340 21.03 14.32 7.62
C ARG A 340 21.16 12.79 7.69
N GLN A 341 21.27 12.22 8.88
CA GLN A 341 21.22 10.78 9.11
C GLN A 341 19.83 10.39 9.66
N PHE A 342 19.56 9.09 9.74
CA PHE A 342 18.38 8.57 10.41
C PHE A 342 18.72 7.34 11.26
N GLY A 343 17.84 6.99 12.19
CA GLY A 343 17.97 5.83 13.06
C GLY A 343 17.13 4.66 12.59
N VAL A 344 17.55 3.45 12.93
CA VAL A 344 16.74 2.24 12.81
C VAL A 344 16.71 1.56 14.18
N MET A 345 15.52 1.42 14.76
CA MET A 345 15.30 0.65 15.98
C MET A 345 14.71 -0.71 15.60
N VAL A 346 15.43 -1.79 15.88
CA VAL A 346 14.95 -3.16 15.66
C VAL A 346 14.74 -3.85 17.00
N THR A 347 13.55 -4.37 17.26
CA THR A 347 13.30 -5.16 18.46
C THR A 347 12.41 -6.36 18.21
N THR A 348 12.73 -7.48 18.88
CA THR A 348 11.87 -8.66 18.97
C THR A 348 10.68 -8.45 19.90
N SER A 349 10.46 -7.22 20.39
CA SER A 349 9.35 -6.83 21.28
C SER A 349 8.59 -5.65 20.67
N TYR A 350 8.17 -4.70 21.50
CA TYR A 350 7.45 -3.48 21.16
C TYR A 350 8.16 -2.25 21.74
N VAL A 351 7.92 -1.08 21.16
CA VAL A 351 8.29 0.22 21.70
C VAL A 351 7.13 0.74 22.55
N ASP A 352 7.44 1.29 23.73
CA ASP A 352 6.41 1.84 24.61
C ASP A 352 5.74 3.08 24.00
N SER A 353 4.52 3.38 24.45
CA SER A 353 3.72 4.46 23.87
C SER A 353 4.29 5.85 24.09
N GLN A 354 5.01 6.09 25.20
CA GLN A 354 5.64 7.37 25.47
C GLN A 354 6.83 7.58 24.53
N ALA A 355 7.72 6.58 24.43
CA ALA A 355 8.90 6.68 23.57
C ALA A 355 8.53 6.74 22.08
N TYR A 356 7.51 5.99 21.64
CA TYR A 356 7.01 6.07 20.28
C TYR A 356 6.43 7.46 19.98
N LYS A 357 5.64 8.00 20.92
CA LYS A 357 5.01 9.31 20.79
C LYS A 357 6.05 10.43 20.68
N GLU A 358 7.12 10.39 21.49
CA GLU A 358 8.25 11.33 21.41
C GLU A 358 8.88 11.33 20.02
N VAL A 359 9.16 10.16 19.45
CA VAL A 359 9.72 10.06 18.08
C VAL A 359 8.83 10.71 17.04
N VAL A 360 7.52 10.47 17.13
CA VAL A 360 6.55 10.98 16.16
C VAL A 360 6.32 12.49 16.31
N GLU A 361 6.08 12.95 17.54
CA GLU A 361 5.73 14.35 17.82
C GLU A 361 6.93 15.29 17.60
N ASP A 362 8.14 14.85 17.96
CA ASP A 362 9.37 15.64 17.80
C ASP A 362 9.99 15.48 16.41
N GLY A 363 9.40 14.63 15.54
CA GLY A 363 9.83 14.43 14.17
C GLY A 363 11.22 13.81 14.04
N HIS A 364 11.59 12.93 14.98
CA HIS A 364 12.86 12.23 14.92
C HIS A 364 12.87 11.23 13.75
N PRO A 365 13.87 11.28 12.84
CA PRO A 365 13.93 10.40 11.68
C PRO A 365 14.36 9.00 12.13
N ILE A 366 13.42 8.19 12.62
CA ILE A 366 13.68 6.83 13.11
C ILE A 366 12.70 5.86 12.47
N LEU A 367 13.26 4.86 11.78
CA LEU A 367 12.51 3.68 11.36
C LEU A 367 12.40 2.71 12.54
N ILE A 368 11.18 2.32 12.90
CA ILE A 368 10.91 1.37 13.99
C ILE A 368 10.46 0.05 13.38
N ILE A 369 11.16 -1.04 13.73
CA ILE A 369 10.88 -2.42 13.31
C ILE A 369 10.65 -3.24 14.59
N THR A 370 9.41 -3.68 14.77
CA THR A 370 8.92 -4.39 15.97
C THR A 370 8.78 -5.89 15.71
N ALA A 371 8.34 -6.65 16.72
CA ALA A 371 8.09 -8.08 16.58
C ALA A 371 7.19 -8.43 15.38
N SER A 372 6.11 -7.67 15.17
CA SER A 372 5.20 -7.87 14.03
C SER A 372 5.89 -7.69 12.67
N ASP A 373 6.77 -6.69 12.55
CA ASP A 373 7.55 -6.41 11.34
C ASP A 373 8.58 -7.50 11.06
N ILE A 374 9.28 -7.95 12.10
CA ILE A 374 10.25 -9.04 12.02
C ILE A 374 9.55 -10.32 11.55
N ALA A 375 8.45 -10.71 12.18
CA ALA A 375 7.70 -11.90 11.82
C ALA A 375 7.27 -11.90 10.34
N ARG A 376 6.72 -10.77 9.86
CA ARG A 376 6.37 -10.58 8.45
C ARG A 376 7.59 -10.69 7.53
N THR A 377 8.72 -10.10 7.91
CA THR A 377 9.95 -10.11 7.12
C THR A 377 10.53 -11.52 6.98
N LEU A 378 10.53 -12.30 8.06
CA LEU A 378 10.95 -13.71 8.04
C LEU A 378 10.07 -14.53 7.10
N ARG A 379 8.75 -14.35 7.19
CA ARG A 379 7.77 -15.04 6.31
C ARG A 379 7.99 -14.71 4.84
N HIS A 380 8.17 -13.43 4.50
CA HIS A 380 8.46 -13.01 3.12
C HIS A 380 9.81 -13.54 2.60
N SER A 381 10.75 -13.81 3.51
CA SER A 381 12.06 -14.36 3.19
C SER A 381 12.10 -15.90 3.21
N SER A 382 10.94 -16.57 3.34
CA SER A 382 10.84 -18.02 3.48
C SER A 382 11.62 -18.59 4.68
N ILE A 383 11.81 -17.78 5.72
CA ILE A 383 12.39 -18.21 7.00
C ILE A 383 11.23 -18.62 7.91
N THR A 384 11.23 -19.88 8.32
CA THR A 384 10.17 -20.56 9.07
C THR A 384 10.76 -21.16 10.34
N SER A 385 9.92 -21.59 11.27
CA SER A 385 10.33 -22.27 12.48
C SER A 385 11.17 -23.50 12.20
N ASP A 386 11.02 -24.12 11.03
CA ASP A 386 11.76 -25.33 10.65
C ASP A 386 13.22 -25.03 10.25
N ASN A 387 13.49 -23.89 9.62
CA ASN A 387 14.83 -23.56 9.10
C ASN A 387 15.54 -22.41 9.84
N ILE A 388 14.87 -21.75 10.78
CA ILE A 388 15.42 -20.58 11.47
C ILE A 388 16.68 -20.88 12.27
N ASP A 389 16.81 -22.10 12.81
CA ASP A 389 18.02 -22.50 13.55
C ASP A 389 19.24 -22.56 12.62
N GLU A 390 19.08 -23.11 11.41
CA GLU A 390 20.12 -23.12 10.37
C GLU A 390 20.46 -21.71 9.91
N TRP A 391 19.44 -20.87 9.69
CA TRP A 391 19.65 -19.47 9.33
C TRP A 391 20.45 -18.73 10.41
N LEU A 392 20.08 -18.85 11.70
CA LEU A 392 20.81 -18.22 12.81
C LEU A 392 22.28 -18.67 12.90
N ILE A 393 22.56 -19.96 12.66
CA ILE A 393 23.92 -20.49 12.61
C ILE A 393 24.69 -19.85 11.44
N SER A 394 24.08 -19.78 10.25
CA SER A 394 24.70 -19.24 9.05
C SER A 394 25.13 -17.78 9.21
N LEU A 395 24.36 -16.98 9.96
CA LEU A 395 24.69 -15.58 10.25
C LEU A 395 25.99 -15.46 11.07
N ASN A 396 26.15 -16.32 12.08
CA ASN A 396 27.34 -16.33 12.92
C ASN A 396 28.58 -16.81 12.17
N GLU A 397 28.43 -17.78 11.26
CA GLU A 397 29.53 -18.25 10.43
C GLU A 397 29.99 -17.19 9.42
N ALA A 398 29.04 -16.51 8.77
CA ALA A 398 29.32 -15.43 7.83
C ALA A 398 30.08 -14.27 8.52
N ASP A 399 29.67 -13.89 9.73
CA ASP A 399 30.36 -12.83 10.50
C ASP A 399 31.78 -13.24 10.89
N LYS A 400 31.98 -14.47 11.37
CA LYS A 400 33.32 -15.01 11.68
C LYS A 400 34.24 -15.01 10.45
N GLN A 401 33.74 -15.46 9.30
CA GLN A 401 34.52 -15.44 8.06
C GLN A 401 34.87 -14.02 7.62
N ARG A 402 33.94 -13.07 7.76
CA ARG A 402 34.19 -11.64 7.47
C ARG A 402 35.31 -11.09 8.35
N ILE A 403 35.25 -11.33 9.67
CA ILE A 403 36.28 -10.89 10.62
C ILE A 403 37.65 -11.50 10.26
N ASN A 404 37.71 -12.80 9.97
CA ASN A 404 38.96 -13.47 9.60
C ASN A 404 39.58 -12.89 8.33
N ARG A 405 38.78 -12.55 7.31
CA ARG A 405 39.26 -11.91 6.08
C ARG A 405 39.82 -10.51 6.33
N ILE A 406 39.17 -9.71 7.17
CA ILE A 406 39.63 -8.36 7.54
C ILE A 406 40.95 -8.45 8.30
N SER A 407 41.08 -9.35 9.27
CA SER A 407 42.32 -9.57 10.02
C SER A 407 43.47 -10.01 9.10
N ALA A 408 43.22 -10.96 8.20
CA ALA A 408 44.23 -11.42 7.23
C ALA A 408 44.68 -10.31 6.25
N TYR A 409 43.78 -9.41 5.88
CA TYR A 409 44.10 -8.26 5.05
C TYR A 409 44.93 -7.20 5.82
N ALA A 410 44.56 -6.92 7.08
CA ALA A 410 45.31 -6.01 7.94
C ALA A 410 46.73 -6.52 8.22
N GLU A 411 46.92 -7.82 8.46
CA GLU A 411 48.25 -8.42 8.63
C GLU A 411 49.12 -8.31 7.38
N LYS A 412 48.54 -8.40 6.18
CA LYS A 412 49.25 -8.20 4.91
C LYS A 412 49.68 -6.74 4.69
N LEU A 413 48.92 -5.78 5.20
CA LEU A 413 49.26 -4.36 5.12
C LEU A 413 50.37 -3.96 6.11
N ILE A 414 50.50 -4.66 7.24
CA ILE A 414 51.57 -4.42 8.24
C ILE A 414 52.91 -5.06 7.83
N LYS A 415 52.88 -6.08 6.95
CA LYS A 415 54.09 -6.75 6.44
C LYS A 415 54.66 -6.13 5.16
N LYS A 416 54.10 -5.04 4.67
CA LYS A 416 54.66 -4.16 3.64
C LYS A 416 55.18 -2.90 4.29
#